data_AF-A0A939KCQ1-F1
#
_entry.id   AF-A0A939KCQ1-F1
#
_cell.length_a   1.000
_cell.length_b   1.000
_cell.length_c   1.000
_cell.angle_alpha   90.00
_cell.angle_beta   90.00
_cell.angle_gamma   90.00
#
_symmetry.space_group_name_H-M   'P 1'
#
loop_
_entity.id
_entity.type
_entity.pdbx_description
1 polymer ?
#
loop_
_entity_poly.entity_id
_entity_poly.type
_entity_poly.pdbx_seq_one_letter_code
_entity_poly.pdbx_strand_id
1 'polypeptide(L)'
;LKIAGMEPLPFRPLTSTEDEAMIKRIHDSGAAIVLLALGCPKQELWMNQHKDKIQAVMIGLGGAFPVFAQSQKRAPYWVRHLGGEWLYRLTQEPSRLFKRYMTTIPAFIWLACKQILNLTLLQYLRL
;
A
#
# COMPACT_ATOMS: atom_id res chain seq x y z
N LEU A 1 -15.95 10.80 -11.24
CA LEU A 1 -14.66 10.13 -11.54
C LEU A 1 -14.80 9.43 -12.88
N LYS A 2 -13.92 9.70 -13.85
CA LYS A 2 -13.88 8.95 -15.12
C LYS A 2 -12.81 7.87 -15.01
N ILE A 3 -13.19 6.61 -15.19
CA ILE A 3 -12.26 5.49 -15.14
C ILE A 3 -11.86 5.18 -16.59
N ALA A 4 -10.57 5.36 -16.90
CA ALA A 4 -10.05 5.17 -18.26
C ALA A 4 -9.82 3.68 -18.61
N GLY A 5 -9.62 2.83 -17.60
CA GLY A 5 -9.47 1.37 -17.76
C GLY A 5 -9.29 0.66 -16.42
N MET A 6 -9.41 -0.67 -16.43
CA MET A 6 -9.10 -1.56 -15.32
C MET A 6 -8.49 -2.85 -15.88
N GLU A 7 -7.38 -3.31 -15.31
CA GLU A 7 -6.70 -4.51 -15.81
C GLU A 7 -6.10 -5.32 -14.63
N PRO A 8 -6.37 -6.64 -14.54
CA PRO A 8 -5.71 -7.50 -13.57
C PRO A 8 -4.31 -7.90 -14.05
N LEU A 9 -3.34 -7.93 -13.15
CA LEU A 9 -2.01 -8.46 -13.46
C LEU A 9 -1.87 -9.93 -13.07
N PRO A 10 -1.15 -10.74 -13.86
CA PRO A 10 -0.96 -12.16 -13.55
C PRO A 10 -0.13 -12.37 -12.29
N PHE A 11 -0.27 -13.56 -11.67
CA PHE A 11 0.57 -14.02 -10.54
C PHE A 11 1.92 -14.59 -11.02
N ARG A 12 2.50 -13.97 -12.05
CA ARG A 12 3.84 -14.23 -12.59
C ARG A 12 4.43 -12.92 -13.11
N PRO A 13 5.73 -12.85 -13.37
CA PRO A 13 6.32 -11.74 -14.13
C PRO A 13 5.66 -11.62 -15.52
N LEU A 14 5.54 -10.39 -15.99
CA LEU A 14 5.12 -10.09 -17.36
C LEU A 14 6.28 -10.39 -18.31
N THR A 15 5.94 -10.82 -19.52
CA THR A 15 6.92 -10.79 -20.61
C THR A 15 7.15 -9.35 -21.06
N SER A 16 8.27 -9.06 -21.71
CA SER A 16 8.56 -7.71 -22.22
C SER A 16 7.45 -7.19 -23.13
N THR A 17 6.88 -8.06 -23.97
CA THR A 17 5.77 -7.71 -24.86
C THR A 17 4.48 -7.40 -24.10
N GLU A 18 4.16 -8.14 -23.04
CA GLU A 18 3.01 -7.85 -22.18
C GLU A 18 3.18 -6.51 -21.45
N ASP A 19 4.40 -6.23 -20.95
CA ASP A 19 4.78 -5.00 -20.26
C ASP A 19 4.63 -3.76 -21.17
N GLU A 20 5.24 -3.82 -22.35
CA GLU A 20 5.17 -2.75 -23.36
C GLU A 20 3.72 -2.47 -23.81
N ALA A 21 2.94 -3.53 -24.04
CA ALA A 21 1.54 -3.39 -24.43
C ALA A 21 0.70 -2.73 -23.34
N MET A 22 0.97 -3.05 -22.07
CA MET A 22 0.28 -2.42 -20.94
C MET A 22 0.65 -0.94 -20.80
N ILE A 23 1.93 -0.59 -20.90
CA ILE A 23 2.38 0.80 -20.87
C ILE A 23 1.70 1.59 -21.99
N LYS A 24 1.63 1.03 -23.19
CA LYS A 24 0.93 1.65 -24.32
C LYS A 24 -0.55 1.88 -24.00
N ARG A 25 -1.27 0.88 -23.47
CA ARG A 25 -2.68 1.04 -23.06
C ARG A 25 -2.86 2.15 -22.04
N ILE A 26 -1.98 2.24 -21.04
CA ILE A 26 -2.03 3.30 -20.02
C ILE A 26 -1.86 4.67 -20.69
N HIS A 27 -0.89 4.84 -21.58
CA HIS A 27 -0.69 6.09 -22.32
C HIS A 27 -1.86 6.46 -23.22
N ASP A 28 -2.33 5.53 -24.07
CA ASP A 28 -3.44 5.74 -24.99
C ASP A 28 -4.75 6.09 -24.25
N SER A 29 -4.90 5.64 -23.01
CA SER A 29 -6.07 5.94 -22.18
C SER A 29 -6.15 7.40 -21.71
N GLY A 30 -5.04 8.15 -21.77
CA GLY A 30 -4.94 9.51 -21.24
C GLY A 30 -5.07 9.60 -19.73
N ALA A 31 -4.85 8.50 -18.99
CA ALA A 31 -4.94 8.49 -17.55
C ALA A 31 -3.84 9.33 -16.89
N ALA A 32 -4.22 10.33 -16.09
CA ALA A 32 -3.28 11.12 -15.30
C ALA A 32 -2.89 10.45 -13.97
N ILE A 33 -3.67 9.45 -13.52
CA ILE A 33 -3.48 8.72 -12.26
C ILE A 33 -3.64 7.23 -12.53
N VAL A 34 -2.70 6.42 -12.06
CA VAL A 34 -2.75 4.96 -12.05
C VAL A 34 -2.85 4.48 -10.61
N LEU A 35 -3.94 3.80 -10.26
CA LEU A 35 -4.18 3.25 -8.93
C LEU A 35 -3.80 1.77 -8.89
N LEU A 36 -2.88 1.38 -8.01
CA LEU A 36 -2.36 0.02 -7.93
C LEU A 36 -2.90 -0.70 -6.70
N ALA A 37 -3.56 -1.84 -6.92
CA ALA A 37 -4.03 -2.74 -5.87
C ALA A 37 -3.32 -4.11 -5.93
N LEU A 38 -2.00 -4.10 -6.15
CA LEU A 38 -1.20 -5.33 -6.35
C LEU A 38 -0.67 -5.96 -5.06
N GLY A 39 -0.81 -5.25 -3.93
CA GLY A 39 -0.25 -5.64 -2.64
C GLY A 39 1.26 -5.39 -2.53
N CYS A 40 1.76 -5.39 -1.31
CA CYS A 40 3.18 -5.21 -1.01
C CYS A 40 3.91 -6.56 -1.02
N PRO A 41 5.13 -6.67 -1.61
CA PRO A 41 5.94 -5.60 -2.21
C PRO A 41 5.71 -5.38 -3.71
N LYS A 42 4.78 -6.12 -4.33
CA LYS A 42 4.60 -6.13 -5.79
C LYS A 42 4.27 -4.74 -6.35
N GLN A 43 3.42 -3.98 -5.66
CA GLN A 43 3.03 -2.64 -6.09
C GLN A 43 4.25 -1.68 -6.11
N GLU A 44 5.08 -1.67 -5.07
CA GLU A 44 6.21 -0.76 -4.98
C GLU A 44 7.28 -1.12 -6.01
N LEU A 45 7.53 -2.41 -6.21
CA LEU A 45 8.47 -2.90 -7.23
C LEU A 45 7.99 -2.56 -8.63
N TRP A 46 6.69 -2.77 -8.92
CA TRP A 46 6.12 -2.43 -10.21
C TRP A 46 6.19 -0.93 -10.47
N MET A 47 5.85 -0.10 -9.49
CA MET A 47 5.97 1.36 -9.60
C MET A 47 7.41 1.78 -9.86
N ASN A 48 8.39 1.21 -9.16
CA ASN A 48 9.80 1.52 -9.38
C ASN A 48 10.28 1.11 -10.78
N GLN A 49 9.82 -0.03 -11.31
CA GLN A 49 10.14 -0.50 -12.66
C GLN A 49 9.54 0.38 -13.78
N HIS A 50 8.48 1.11 -13.47
CA HIS A 50 7.70 1.88 -14.45
C HIS A 50 7.77 3.40 -14.25
N LYS A 51 8.49 3.88 -13.24
CA LYS A 51 8.55 5.32 -12.86
C LYS A 51 8.97 6.24 -14.00
N ASP A 52 9.82 5.76 -14.91
CA ASP A 52 10.33 6.52 -16.05
C ASP A 52 9.60 6.16 -17.37
N LYS A 53 8.67 5.20 -17.32
CA LYS A 53 7.94 4.69 -18.47
C LYS A 53 6.48 5.14 -18.52
N ILE A 54 5.87 5.42 -17.36
CA ILE A 54 4.46 5.80 -17.22
C ILE A 54 4.35 7.29 -16.89
N GLN A 55 3.74 8.06 -17.77
CA GLN A 55 3.52 9.50 -17.61
C GLN A 55 2.26 9.82 -16.78
N ALA A 56 2.12 9.17 -15.62
CA ALA A 56 0.98 9.32 -14.73
C ALA A 56 1.40 9.19 -13.27
N VAL A 57 0.64 9.82 -12.36
CA VAL A 57 0.87 9.64 -10.92
C VAL A 57 0.45 8.23 -10.52
N MET A 58 1.41 7.43 -10.08
CA MET A 58 1.15 6.07 -9.59
C MET A 58 0.89 6.09 -8.08
N ILE A 59 -0.23 5.51 -7.65
CA ILE A 59 -0.63 5.46 -6.23
C ILE A 59 -0.92 4.01 -5.83
N GLY A 60 -0.14 3.47 -4.90
CA GLY A 60 -0.42 2.20 -4.27
C GLY A 60 -1.60 2.31 -3.30
N LEU A 61 -2.72 1.66 -3.63
CA LEU A 61 -3.91 1.58 -2.76
C LEU A 61 -3.71 0.56 -1.63
N GLY A 62 -2.88 -0.46 -1.84
CA GLY A 62 -2.65 -1.53 -0.88
C GLY A 62 -3.95 -2.10 -0.31
N GLY A 63 -4.02 -2.18 1.02
CA GLY A 63 -5.17 -2.71 1.75
C GLY A 63 -6.42 -1.82 1.76
N ALA A 64 -6.38 -0.60 1.20
CA ALA A 64 -7.56 0.26 1.13
C ALA A 64 -8.56 -0.24 0.09
N PHE A 65 -8.09 -0.79 -1.04
CA PHE A 65 -8.96 -1.21 -2.13
C PHE A 65 -9.99 -2.28 -1.72
N PRO A 66 -9.63 -3.37 -1.03
CA PRO A 66 -10.61 -4.36 -0.54
C PRO A 66 -11.71 -3.77 0.36
N VAL A 67 -11.38 -2.74 1.14
CA VAL A 67 -12.36 -2.05 2.00
C VAL A 67 -13.36 -1.26 1.17
N PHE A 68 -12.89 -0.53 0.16
CA PHE A 68 -13.77 0.22 -0.77
C PHE A 68 -14.57 -0.70 -1.69
N ALA A 69 -13.99 -1.83 -2.10
CA ALA A 69 -14.64 -2.86 -2.88
C ALA A 69 -15.61 -3.74 -2.04
N GLN A 70 -15.79 -3.42 -0.75
CA GLN A 70 -16.65 -4.14 0.19
C GLN A 70 -16.29 -5.64 0.38
N SER A 71 -15.11 -6.06 -0.05
CA SER A 71 -14.60 -7.42 0.15
C SER A 71 -13.94 -7.60 1.52
N GLN A 72 -13.55 -6.50 2.17
CA GLN A 72 -13.17 -6.49 3.59
C GLN A 72 -14.01 -5.49 4.36
N LYS A 73 -14.45 -5.87 5.57
CA LYS A 73 -15.16 -4.97 6.47
C LYS A 73 -14.16 -4.00 7.09
N ARG A 74 -14.51 -2.72 7.12
CA ARG A 74 -13.74 -1.71 7.86
C ARG A 74 -13.95 -1.87 9.37
N ALA A 75 -12.94 -1.55 10.16
CA ALA A 75 -13.06 -1.56 11.62
C ALA A 75 -14.16 -0.57 12.10
N PRO A 76 -14.92 -0.91 13.17
CA PRO A 76 -15.85 0.02 13.80
C PRO A 76 -15.19 1.36 14.14
N TYR A 77 -15.98 2.44 14.20
CA TYR A 77 -15.45 3.79 14.42
C TYR A 77 -14.57 3.90 15.66
N TRP A 78 -15.02 3.36 16.80
CA TRP A 78 -14.26 3.40 18.05
C TRP A 78 -12.90 2.68 17.94
N VAL A 79 -12.84 1.56 17.22
CA VAL A 79 -11.58 0.83 16.98
C VAL A 79 -10.62 1.67 16.16
N ARG A 80 -11.12 2.34 15.10
CA ARG A 80 -10.32 3.23 14.26
C ARG A 80 -9.80 4.42 15.04
N HIS A 81 -10.64 5.00 15.91
CA HIS A 81 -10.28 6.15 16.72
C HIS A 81 -9.16 5.83 17.73
N LEU A 82 -9.11 4.58 18.22
CA LEU A 82 -8.01 4.08 19.06
C LEU A 82 -6.77 3.65 18.25
N GLY A 83 -6.77 3.77 16.93
CA GLY A 83 -5.69 3.26 16.06
C GLY A 83 -5.63 1.72 15.95
N GLY A 84 -6.67 1.01 16.37
CA GLY A 84 -6.74 -0.45 16.41
C GLY A 84 -7.08 -1.15 15.09
N GLU A 85 -7.07 -0.43 13.96
CA GLU A 85 -7.47 -0.99 12.66
C GLU A 85 -6.56 -2.14 12.23
N TRP A 86 -5.27 -2.10 12.55
CA TRP A 86 -4.33 -3.20 12.28
C TRP A 86 -4.72 -4.48 13.04
N LEU A 87 -5.12 -4.36 14.31
CA LEU A 87 -5.52 -5.51 15.13
C LEU A 87 -6.84 -6.11 14.61
N TYR A 88 -7.80 -5.26 14.26
CA TYR A 88 -9.04 -5.71 13.64
C TYR A 88 -8.80 -6.44 12.31
N ARG A 89 -7.84 -5.99 11.50
CA ARG A 89 -7.45 -6.71 10.28
C ARG A 89 -6.80 -8.07 10.59
N LEU A 90 -6.00 -8.15 11.66
CA LEU A 90 -5.44 -9.44 12.09
C LEU A 90 -6.54 -10.45 12.43
N THR A 91 -7.65 -10.03 13.04
CA THR A 91 -8.78 -10.95 13.33
C THR A 91 -9.51 -11.39 12.07
N GLN A 92 -9.47 -10.60 10.99
CA GLN A 92 -10.09 -10.96 9.70
C GLN A 92 -9.19 -11.88 8.86
N GLU A 93 -7.88 -11.70 8.93
CA GLU A 93 -6.90 -12.44 8.10
C GLU A 93 -5.74 -13.01 8.93
N PRO A 94 -6.02 -13.84 9.95
CA PRO A 94 -5.01 -14.28 10.91
C PRO A 94 -3.87 -15.05 10.25
N SER A 95 -4.17 -16.01 9.38
CA SER A 95 -3.17 -16.84 8.69
C SER A 95 -2.21 -16.01 7.83
N ARG A 96 -2.68 -14.88 7.28
CA ARG A 96 -1.89 -14.01 6.41
C ARG A 96 -1.08 -12.98 7.19
N LEU A 97 -1.68 -12.37 8.20
CA LEU A 97 -1.10 -11.22 8.90
C LEU A 97 -0.29 -11.59 10.13
N PHE A 98 -0.57 -12.72 10.79
CA PHE A 98 0.09 -13.12 12.03
C PHE A 98 1.62 -13.19 11.88
N LYS A 99 2.12 -13.97 10.92
CA LYS A 99 3.56 -14.12 10.67
C LYS A 99 4.24 -12.79 10.36
N ARG A 100 3.58 -11.90 9.62
CA ARG A 100 4.09 -10.57 9.30
C ARG A 100 4.13 -9.69 10.56
N TYR A 101 3.06 -9.68 11.34
CA TYR A 101 2.93 -8.79 12.49
C TYR A 101 3.87 -9.15 13.63
N MET A 102 4.17 -10.44 13.82
CA MET A 102 5.16 -10.88 14.81
C MET A 102 6.56 -10.28 14.61
N THR A 103 6.92 -9.91 13.37
CA THR A 103 8.23 -9.30 13.08
C THR A 103 8.13 -7.79 12.85
N THR A 104 7.11 -7.32 12.14
CA THR A 104 7.01 -5.90 11.76
C THR A 104 6.51 -5.00 12.88
N ILE A 105 5.55 -5.46 13.69
CA ILE A 105 4.96 -4.61 14.75
C ILE A 105 5.96 -4.35 15.88
N PRO A 106 6.67 -5.35 16.44
CA PRO A 106 7.68 -5.09 17.46
C PRO A 106 8.79 -4.15 16.99
N ALA A 107 9.28 -4.35 15.75
CA ALA A 107 10.27 -3.46 15.15
C ALA A 107 9.75 -2.03 15.00
N PHE A 108 8.51 -1.86 14.54
CA PHE A 108 7.86 -0.55 14.45
C PHE A 108 7.74 0.13 15.81
N ILE A 109 7.23 -0.59 16.83
CA ILE A 109 7.09 -0.06 18.20
C ILE A 109 8.45 0.39 18.73
N TRP A 110 9.49 -0.43 18.58
CA TRP A 110 10.85 -0.08 19.01
C TRP A 110 11.35 1.20 18.33
N LEU A 111 11.24 1.29 17.00
CA LEU A 111 11.70 2.45 16.23
C LEU A 111 10.88 3.70 16.55
N ALA A 112 9.56 3.57 16.70
CA ALA A 112 8.67 4.67 17.07
C ALA A 112 8.98 5.19 18.48
N CYS A 113 9.16 4.30 19.46
CA CYS A 113 9.57 4.67 20.80
C CYS A 113 10.93 5.38 20.80
N LYS A 114 11.92 4.84 20.08
CA LYS A 114 13.23 5.49 19.94
C LYS A 114 13.12 6.89 19.33
N GLN A 115 12.29 7.04 18.29
CA GLN A 115 12.06 8.33 17.65
C GLN A 115 11.40 9.33 18.60
N ILE A 116 10.37 8.92 19.35
CA ILE A 116 9.69 9.78 20.33
C ILE A 116 10.66 10.22 21.42
N LEU A 117 11.41 9.29 22.01
CA LEU A 117 12.40 9.60 23.07
C LEU A 117 13.49 10.56 22.58
N ASN A 118 14.00 10.36 21.35
CA ASN A 118 14.99 11.25 20.75
C ASN A 118 14.44 12.65 20.48
N LEU A 119 13.20 12.76 20.00
CA LEU A 119 12.56 14.07 19.76
C LEU A 119 12.32 14.81 21.08
N THR A 120 11.88 14.12 22.12
CA THR A 120 11.72 14.69 23.46
C THR A 120 13.07 15.17 24.02
N LEU A 121 14.13 14.38 23.86
CA LEU A 121 15.48 14.76 24.30
C LEU A 121 16.02 15.98 23.53
N LEU A 122 15.83 16.02 22.20
CA LEU A 122 16.24 17.16 21.37
C LEU A 122 15.44 18.43 21.66
N GLN A 123 14.17 18.32 22.03
CA GLN A 123 13.38 19.45 22.50
C GLN A 123 13.85 19.95 23.87
N TYR A 124 14.22 19.05 24.77
CA TYR A 124 14.76 19.38 26.09
C TYR A 124 16.13 20.06 26.02
N LEU A 125 17.01 19.62 25.11
CA LEU A 125 18.36 20.17 24.91
C LEU A 125 18.41 21.40 23.99
N ARG A 126 17.29 21.82 23.39
CA ARG A 126 17.16 23.07 22.62
C ARG A 126 16.66 24.25 23.46
N LEU A 127 16.62 24.08 24.78
CA LEU A 127 16.63 25.17 25.75
C LEU A 127 18.06 25.65 25.99
#